data_AF-A0A9Q3C8R0-F1
#
_entry.id   AF-A0A9Q3C8R0-F1
#
_cell.length_a   1.000
_cell.length_b   1.000
_cell.length_c   1.000
_cell.angle_alpha   90.00
_cell.angle_beta   90.00
_cell.angle_gamma   90.00
#
_symmetry.space_group_name_H-M   'P 1'
#
loop_
_entity.id
_entity.type
_entity.pdbx_description
1 polymer ?
#
loop_
_entity_poly.entity_id
_entity_poly.type
_entity_poly.pdbx_seq_one_letter_code
_entity_poly.pdbx_strand_id
1 'polypeptide(L)'
;MLLHLIQLLSTENGFSKMITAKIPHDLLTITKHLKINFPLEQITCCPECYSLYDVEPLPSIKFTTTKNKTPSSSQTFGQIWLSGQPRLQVPYSTLVLQPVRSWLEWFINAPGVEEAIDEWASKISSQSTTVITDISQSQVWREVFNNTTAHTRLELRFSLFIYWFNPRGNKVLGKQVSMGLMALNCLNLPPRLRFQQVYTCLAGVIPPPKKPDMVTIDHVLQPLISQLLELNQGFTIATPIYPHGRQIFVRLVSLLRDIEANHKVSGFMSHSAKQFCSWCKIKDDERRELKLGKLRN
;
A
#
# COMPACT_ATOMS: atom_id res chain seq x y z
N MET A 1 -4.68 15.84 2.24
CA MET A 1 -4.27 14.65 3.01
C MET A 1 -2.79 14.69 3.36
N LEU A 2 -1.86 14.76 2.39
CA LEU A 2 -0.42 14.86 2.68
C LEU A 2 -0.06 16.15 3.46
N LEU A 3 -0.73 17.28 3.19
CA LEU A 3 -0.64 18.51 4.02
C LEU A 3 -1.13 18.34 5.46
N HIS A 4 -2.17 17.53 5.65
CA HIS A 4 -2.74 17.28 6.98
C HIS A 4 -1.85 16.31 7.75
N LEU A 5 -1.24 15.33 7.07
CA LEU A 5 -0.16 14.49 7.58
C LEU A 5 1.09 15.34 7.93
N ILE A 6 1.53 16.24 7.04
CA ILE A 6 2.65 17.16 7.32
C ILE A 6 2.34 18.07 8.52
N GLN A 7 1.11 18.57 8.64
CA GLN A 7 0.67 19.35 9.80
C GLN A 7 0.68 18.51 11.09
N LEU A 8 0.13 17.29 11.06
CA LEU A 8 0.16 16.35 12.19
C LEU A 8 1.61 16.01 12.61
N LEU A 9 2.49 15.75 11.65
CA LEU A 9 3.91 15.49 11.89
C LEU A 9 4.66 16.71 12.43
N SER A 10 4.28 17.92 12.00
CA SER A 10 4.86 19.16 12.51
C SER A 10 4.44 19.45 13.97
N THR A 11 3.22 19.05 14.36
CA THR A 11 2.74 19.18 15.74
C THR A 11 3.34 18.14 16.68
N GLU A 12 3.62 16.92 16.23
CA GLU A 12 4.29 15.89 17.04
C GLU A 12 5.78 16.19 17.28
N ASN A 13 6.44 16.88 16.34
CA ASN A 13 7.87 17.23 16.42
C ASN A 13 8.16 18.62 17.02
N GLY A 14 7.18 19.28 17.64
CA GLY A 14 7.39 20.53 18.39
C GLY A 14 7.69 21.78 17.54
N PHE A 15 7.24 21.83 16.27
CA PHE A 15 7.41 23.05 15.47
C PHE A 15 6.57 24.23 16.01
N SER A 16 7.19 25.40 16.17
CA SER A 16 6.52 26.64 16.60
C SER A 16 5.35 27.02 15.67
N LYS A 17 4.24 27.48 16.25
CA LYS A 17 3.04 28.00 15.54
C LYS A 17 3.37 29.04 14.45
N MET A 18 4.46 29.80 14.62
CA MET A 18 4.92 30.78 13.64
C MET A 18 5.50 30.14 12.37
N ILE A 19 6.08 28.95 12.47
CA ILE A 19 6.67 28.23 11.34
C ILE A 19 5.56 27.56 10.53
N THR A 20 4.58 26.95 11.20
CA THR A 20 3.42 26.31 10.56
C THR A 20 2.55 27.29 9.77
N ALA A 21 2.48 28.56 10.18
CA ALA A 21 1.76 29.61 9.46
C ALA A 21 2.42 30.03 8.12
N LYS A 22 3.72 29.75 7.95
CA LYS A 22 4.47 30.06 6.71
C LYS A 22 4.50 28.89 5.72
N ILE A 23 3.99 27.72 6.11
CA ILE A 23 3.93 26.55 5.23
C ILE A 23 2.78 26.75 4.23
N PRO A 24 3.04 26.73 2.91
CA PRO A 24 1.99 26.85 1.90
C PRO A 24 0.90 25.80 2.15
N HIS A 25 -0.37 26.22 2.09
CA HIS A 25 -1.50 25.29 2.26
C HIS A 25 -1.79 24.43 1.03
N ASP A 26 -1.09 24.69 -0.07
CA ASP A 26 -1.20 23.93 -1.31
C ASP A 26 -0.02 22.97 -1.44
N LEU A 27 -0.33 21.69 -1.69
CA LEU A 27 0.64 20.63 -1.71
C LEU A 27 1.59 20.79 -2.88
N LEU A 28 1.06 21.21 -4.03
CA LEU A 28 1.83 21.43 -5.24
C LEU A 28 2.84 22.55 -5.03
N THR A 29 2.46 23.58 -4.28
CA THR A 29 3.36 24.65 -3.87
C THR A 29 4.44 24.17 -2.90
N ILE A 30 4.12 23.31 -1.92
CA ILE A 30 5.13 22.71 -1.03
C ILE A 30 6.10 21.83 -1.82
N THR A 31 5.61 20.88 -2.62
CA THR A 31 6.47 19.93 -3.36
C THR A 31 7.33 20.66 -4.37
N LYS A 32 6.80 21.68 -5.03
CA LYS A 32 7.56 22.57 -5.93
C LYS A 32 8.65 23.34 -5.19
N HIS A 33 8.34 23.94 -4.03
CA HIS A 33 9.35 24.67 -3.24
C HIS A 33 10.43 23.76 -2.67
N LEU A 34 10.05 22.58 -2.18
CA LEU A 34 10.99 21.60 -1.62
C LEU A 34 11.69 20.76 -2.70
N LYS A 35 11.36 20.97 -3.98
CA LYS A 35 11.82 20.15 -5.12
C LYS A 35 11.62 18.64 -4.88
N ILE A 36 10.58 18.32 -4.13
CA ILE A 36 10.21 16.94 -3.81
C ILE A 36 9.42 16.42 -5.01
N ASN A 37 10.10 15.61 -5.82
CA ASN A 37 9.47 14.92 -6.94
C ASN A 37 9.21 13.47 -6.54
N PHE A 38 8.02 13.19 -6.03
CA PHE A 38 7.55 11.82 -5.90
C PHE A 38 6.65 11.53 -7.10
N PRO A 39 7.02 10.56 -7.97
CA PRO A 39 6.11 10.15 -9.02
C PRO A 39 4.86 9.57 -8.35
N LEU A 40 3.70 10.08 -8.75
CA LEU A 40 2.41 9.56 -8.35
C LEU A 40 1.64 9.23 -9.61
N GLU A 41 1.15 8.01 -9.68
CA GLU A 41 0.28 7.55 -10.75
C GLU A 41 -1.17 7.74 -10.31
N GLN A 42 -1.98 8.27 -11.21
CA GLN A 42 -3.40 8.50 -11.00
C GLN A 42 -4.17 7.72 -12.04
N ILE A 43 -4.98 6.76 -11.58
CA ILE A 43 -5.80 5.91 -12.43
C ILE A 43 -7.27 6.25 -12.17
N THR A 44 -8.03 6.48 -13.23
CA THR A 44 -9.46 6.75 -13.10
C THR A 44 -10.16 5.50 -12.62
N CYS A 45 -11.00 5.63 -11.59
CA CYS A 45 -11.61 4.51 -10.91
C CYS A 45 -13.13 4.71 -10.82
N CYS A 46 -13.92 3.73 -11.23
CA CYS A 46 -15.37 3.78 -11.02
C CYS A 46 -15.70 3.77 -9.52
N PRO A 47 -16.46 4.75 -8.99
CA PRO A 47 -16.76 4.83 -7.55
C PRO A 47 -17.72 3.73 -7.05
N GLU A 48 -18.34 2.96 -7.96
CA GLU A 48 -19.27 1.88 -7.61
C GLU A 48 -18.62 0.49 -7.69
N CYS A 49 -17.99 0.16 -8.81
CA CYS A 49 -17.42 -1.17 -9.06
C CYS A 49 -15.89 -1.21 -9.01
N TYR A 50 -15.22 -0.08 -8.81
CA TYR A 50 -13.77 0.07 -8.77
C TYR A 50 -13.01 -0.34 -10.04
N SER A 51 -13.71 -0.57 -11.16
CA SER A 51 -13.05 -0.78 -12.45
C SER A 51 -12.13 0.40 -12.78
N LEU A 52 -10.95 0.07 -13.29
CA LEU A 52 -9.89 1.02 -13.59
C LEU A 52 -9.87 1.36 -15.08
N TYR A 53 -9.57 2.61 -15.39
CA TYR A 53 -9.53 3.13 -16.75
C TYR A 53 -8.26 3.97 -16.94
N ASP A 54 -7.57 3.72 -18.05
CA ASP A 54 -6.46 4.55 -18.48
C ASP A 54 -6.98 5.93 -18.88
N VAL A 55 -6.30 6.98 -18.43
CA VAL A 55 -6.59 8.35 -18.85
C VAL A 55 -5.82 8.56 -20.16
N GLU A 56 -6.47 8.31 -21.30
CA GLU A 56 -5.94 8.86 -22.55
C GLU A 56 -5.91 10.40 -22.45
N PRO A 57 -4.86 11.09 -22.94
CA PRO A 57 -4.90 12.53 -23.11
C PRO A 57 -6.01 12.84 -24.11
N LEU A 58 -7.15 13.31 -23.60
CA LEU A 58 -8.38 13.52 -24.38
C LEU A 58 -8.10 14.26 -25.71
N PRO A 59 -8.32 13.63 -26.87
CA PRO A 59 -8.80 14.38 -28.02
C PRO A 59 -10.22 14.85 -27.69
N SER A 60 -10.59 16.04 -28.14
CA SER A 60 -11.90 16.66 -27.95
C SER A 60 -13.04 15.80 -28.53
N ILE A 61 -13.48 14.74 -27.83
CA ILE A 61 -14.54 13.85 -28.32
C ILE A 61 -15.90 14.44 -27.94
N LYS A 62 -16.62 14.91 -28.96
CA LYS A 62 -18.06 15.15 -28.90
C LYS A 62 -18.78 13.81 -28.75
N PHE A 63 -19.63 13.67 -27.74
CA PHE A 63 -20.44 12.47 -27.54
C PHE A 63 -21.40 12.27 -28.72
N THR A 64 -21.36 11.07 -29.32
CA THR A 64 -22.48 10.56 -30.13
C THR A 64 -23.20 9.52 -29.28
N THR A 65 -24.46 9.78 -28.94
CA THR A 65 -25.33 8.85 -28.22
C THR A 65 -25.59 7.61 -29.07
N THR A 66 -24.95 6.49 -28.77
CA THR A 66 -25.38 5.18 -29.25
C THR A 66 -26.38 4.58 -28.28
N LYS A 67 -27.64 4.51 -28.72
CA LYS A 67 -28.67 3.64 -28.15
C LYS A 67 -28.14 2.19 -28.17
N ASN A 68 -28.34 1.44 -27.09
CA ASN A 68 -28.22 -0.03 -26.95
C ASN A 68 -27.05 -0.63 -26.14
N LYS A 69 -26.51 0.08 -25.15
CA LYS A 69 -26.09 -0.54 -23.88
C LYS A 69 -26.44 0.41 -22.74
N THR A 70 -27.21 -0.04 -21.77
CA THR A 70 -27.44 0.72 -20.53
C THR A 70 -26.09 0.94 -19.85
N PRO A 71 -25.58 2.18 -19.77
CA PRO A 71 -24.42 2.48 -18.94
C PRO A 71 -24.88 2.31 -17.49
N SER A 72 -24.17 1.53 -16.68
CA SER A 72 -24.36 1.61 -15.23
C SER A 72 -24.19 3.07 -14.80
N SER A 73 -25.15 3.57 -14.05
CA SER A 73 -25.49 4.99 -13.86
C SER A 73 -24.51 5.83 -13.03
N SER A 74 -23.22 5.49 -12.96
CA SER A 74 -22.21 6.32 -12.27
C SER A 74 -21.34 7.05 -13.28
N GLN A 75 -21.58 8.36 -13.45
CA GLN A 75 -20.69 9.23 -14.22
C GLN A 75 -19.28 9.12 -13.63
N THR A 76 -18.30 8.71 -14.43
CA THR A 76 -16.90 8.52 -14.03
C THR A 76 -16.12 9.84 -14.04
N PHE A 77 -16.64 10.85 -14.75
CA PHE A 77 -16.04 12.18 -14.91
C PHE A 77 -17.05 13.29 -14.61
N GLY A 78 -16.63 14.28 -13.83
CA GLY A 78 -17.35 15.52 -13.57
C GLY A 78 -16.80 16.68 -14.39
N GLN A 79 -17.56 17.77 -14.48
CA GLN A 79 -17.11 18.99 -15.17
C GLN A 79 -16.79 20.08 -14.16
N ILE A 80 -15.59 20.67 -14.26
CA ILE A 80 -15.25 21.90 -13.56
C ILE A 80 -15.60 23.09 -14.46
N TRP A 81 -16.41 23.99 -13.92
CA TRP A 81 -16.77 25.26 -14.55
C TRP A 81 -15.82 26.34 -14.05
N LEU A 82 -15.00 26.88 -14.95
CA LEU A 82 -14.20 28.07 -14.68
C LEU A 82 -14.75 29.21 -15.54
N SER A 83 -15.24 30.27 -14.90
CA SER A 83 -15.84 31.44 -15.59
C SER A 83 -17.01 31.09 -16.51
N GLY A 84 -17.95 30.25 -16.04
CA GLY A 84 -19.22 29.99 -16.74
C GLY A 84 -19.10 29.11 -18.00
N GLN A 85 -17.94 28.53 -18.29
CA GLN A 85 -17.77 27.52 -19.35
C GLN A 85 -17.20 26.20 -18.79
N PRO A 86 -17.63 25.04 -19.33
CA PRO A 86 -17.08 23.75 -18.94
C PRO A 86 -15.68 23.64 -19.55
N ARG A 87 -14.64 23.70 -18.72
CA ARG A 87 -13.24 23.72 -19.20
C ARG A 87 -12.47 22.44 -18.92
N LEU A 88 -12.83 21.69 -17.87
CA LEU A 88 -12.09 20.48 -17.49
C LEU A 88 -13.07 19.33 -17.17
N GLN A 89 -12.90 18.19 -17.84
CA GLN A 89 -13.40 16.92 -17.30
C GLN A 89 -12.39 16.44 -16.25
N VAL A 90 -12.88 16.17 -15.04
CA VAL A 90 -12.08 15.59 -13.96
C VAL A 90 -12.69 14.26 -13.55
N PRO A 91 -11.89 13.21 -13.32
CA PRO A 91 -12.42 11.97 -12.79
C PRO A 91 -13.08 12.23 -11.43
N TYR A 92 -14.28 11.67 -11.22
CA TYR A 92 -15.00 11.77 -9.94
C TYR A 92 -14.31 10.97 -8.82
N SER A 93 -13.48 9.99 -9.18
CA SER A 93 -12.81 9.07 -8.27
C SER A 93 -11.51 8.57 -8.92
N THR A 94 -10.41 8.64 -8.15
CA THR A 94 -9.06 8.36 -8.64
C THR A 94 -8.34 7.46 -7.65
N LEU A 95 -7.87 6.31 -8.14
CA LEU A 95 -6.87 5.50 -7.43
C LEU A 95 -5.52 6.19 -7.58
N VAL A 96 -4.88 6.49 -6.45
CA VAL A 96 -3.54 7.09 -6.44
C VAL A 96 -2.54 6.03 -6.04
N LEU A 97 -1.49 5.86 -6.82
CA LEU A 97 -0.42 4.90 -6.56
C LEU A 97 0.92 5.62 -6.45
N GLN A 98 1.77 5.14 -5.57
CA GLN A 98 3.19 5.47 -5.57
C GLN A 98 3.93 4.32 -6.28
N PRO A 99 4.64 4.57 -7.39
CA PRO A 99 5.41 3.53 -8.04
C PRO A 99 6.42 2.91 -7.07
N VAL A 100 6.26 1.62 -6.79
CA VAL A 100 7.04 0.93 -5.76
C VAL A 100 8.53 0.93 -6.13
N ARG A 101 8.84 0.84 -7.43
CA ARG A 101 10.22 0.93 -7.95
C ARG A 101 10.89 2.25 -7.59
N SER A 102 10.24 3.37 -7.88
CA SER A 102 10.79 4.70 -7.58
C SER A 102 10.96 4.92 -6.09
N TRP A 103 10.03 4.40 -5.28
CA TRP A 103 10.19 4.42 -3.83
C TRP A 103 11.37 3.53 -3.38
N LEU A 104 11.57 2.35 -3.96
CA LEU A 104 12.70 1.47 -3.65
C LEU A 104 14.06 2.10 -3.98
N GLU A 105 14.16 2.79 -5.11
CA GLU A 105 15.37 3.53 -5.52
C GLU A 105 15.74 4.59 -4.47
N TRP A 106 14.76 5.31 -3.95
CA TRP A 106 14.96 6.24 -2.83
C TRP A 106 15.29 5.51 -1.52
N PHE A 107 14.51 4.49 -1.18
CA PHE A 107 14.58 3.77 0.10
C PHE A 107 15.94 3.12 0.32
N ILE A 108 16.47 2.40 -0.68
CA ILE A 108 17.76 1.70 -0.54
C ILE A 108 18.94 2.67 -0.50
N ASN A 109 18.80 3.86 -1.12
CA ASN A 109 19.83 4.90 -1.11
C ASN A 109 19.73 5.80 0.13
N ALA A 110 18.72 5.63 0.98
CA ALA A 110 18.60 6.40 2.21
C ALA A 110 19.73 6.02 3.19
N PRO A 111 20.41 7.00 3.82
CA PRO A 111 21.55 6.73 4.69
C PRO A 111 21.22 5.72 5.81
N GLY A 112 22.06 4.68 5.95
CA GLY A 112 21.93 3.69 7.02
C GLY A 112 20.91 2.58 6.76
N VAL A 113 20.13 2.63 5.67
CA VAL A 113 19.12 1.59 5.38
C VAL A 113 19.78 0.28 4.99
N GLU A 114 20.75 0.32 4.08
CA GLU A 114 21.42 -0.88 3.59
C GLU A 114 22.26 -1.53 4.70
N GLU A 115 22.98 -0.73 5.48
CA GLU A 115 23.72 -1.17 6.66
C GLU A 115 22.79 -1.79 7.72
N ALA A 116 21.65 -1.17 8.00
CA ALA A 116 20.69 -1.71 8.96
C ALA A 116 20.09 -3.06 8.52
N ILE A 117 19.92 -3.26 7.21
CA ILE A 117 19.47 -4.53 6.64
C ILE A 117 20.55 -5.61 6.85
N ASP A 118 21.81 -5.31 6.51
CA ASP A 118 22.92 -6.27 6.60
C ASP A 118 23.27 -6.59 8.07
N GLU A 119 23.24 -5.60 8.96
CA GLU A 119 23.39 -5.79 10.42
C GLU A 119 22.28 -6.67 10.99
N TRP A 120 21.03 -6.42 10.60
CA TRP A 120 19.89 -7.21 11.07
C TRP A 120 19.96 -8.66 10.57
N ALA A 121 20.33 -8.86 9.30
CA ALA A 121 20.54 -10.19 8.75
C ALA A 121 21.62 -10.96 9.53
N SER A 122 22.77 -10.32 9.78
CA SER A 122 23.87 -10.90 10.56
C SER A 122 23.45 -11.27 11.98
N LYS A 123 22.71 -10.38 12.66
CA LYS A 123 22.20 -10.61 14.02
C LYS A 123 21.23 -11.80 14.08
N ILE A 124 20.36 -11.95 13.09
CA ILE A 124 19.39 -13.05 13.04
C ILE A 124 20.09 -14.38 12.79
N SER A 125 21.11 -14.39 11.93
CA SER A 125 21.92 -15.58 11.67
C SER A 125 22.77 -16.03 12.86
N SER A 126 23.20 -15.10 13.74
CA SER A 126 24.02 -15.44 14.91
C SER A 126 23.22 -15.86 16.14
N GLN A 127 21.90 -15.66 16.15
CA GLN A 127 21.05 -15.95 17.32
C GLN A 127 20.60 -17.40 17.38
N SER A 128 20.44 -17.92 18.61
CA SER A 128 19.90 -19.26 18.85
C SER A 128 18.48 -19.39 18.32
N THR A 129 18.16 -20.58 17.81
CA THR A 129 16.85 -20.95 17.26
C THR A 129 15.86 -21.40 18.34
N THR A 130 16.30 -21.52 19.60
CA THR A 130 15.47 -22.02 20.71
C THR A 130 14.33 -21.07 21.07
N VAL A 131 14.52 -19.76 20.91
CA VAL A 131 13.51 -18.74 21.16
C VAL A 131 13.37 -17.87 19.93
N ILE A 132 12.18 -17.90 19.32
CA ILE A 132 11.85 -17.06 18.17
C ILE A 132 11.36 -15.72 18.69
N THR A 133 12.12 -14.66 18.42
CA THR A 133 11.80 -13.28 18.77
C THR A 133 11.40 -12.44 17.56
N ASP A 134 11.66 -12.95 16.36
CA ASP A 134 11.33 -12.30 15.09
C ASP A 134 10.83 -13.29 14.04
N ILE A 135 9.97 -12.81 13.14
CA ILE A 135 9.46 -13.62 12.02
C ILE A 135 10.58 -14.17 11.12
N SER A 136 11.70 -13.45 11.00
CA SER A 136 12.83 -13.89 10.18
C SER A 136 13.60 -15.08 10.78
N GLN A 137 13.38 -15.40 12.06
CA GLN A 137 13.94 -16.58 12.73
C GLN A 137 13.07 -17.83 12.55
N SER A 138 11.81 -17.66 12.12
CA SER A 138 10.90 -18.78 11.95
C SER A 138 11.45 -19.80 10.97
N GLN A 139 11.13 -21.07 11.19
CA GLN A 139 11.57 -22.17 10.33
C GLN A 139 11.08 -21.95 8.89
N VAL A 140 9.80 -21.61 8.72
CA VAL A 140 9.19 -21.31 7.41
C VAL A 140 9.95 -20.20 6.68
N TRP A 141 10.32 -19.12 7.38
CA TRP A 141 11.08 -18.04 6.76
C TRP A 141 12.44 -18.52 6.25
N ARG A 142 13.14 -19.35 7.03
CA ARG A 142 14.45 -19.88 6.63
C ARG A 142 14.34 -20.85 5.47
N GLU A 143 13.35 -21.73 5.47
CA GLU A 143 13.11 -22.68 4.38
C GLU A 143 12.75 -21.97 3.07
N VAL A 144 11.83 -21.00 3.13
CA VAL A 144 11.33 -20.29 1.95
C VAL A 144 12.36 -19.31 1.40
N PHE A 145 13.16 -18.69 2.28
CA PHE A 145 14.08 -17.62 1.88
C PHE A 145 15.54 -17.91 2.20
N ASN A 146 15.93 -19.19 2.15
CA ASN A 146 17.31 -19.64 2.37
C ASN A 146 18.27 -18.74 1.60
N ASN A 147 19.17 -18.07 2.34
CA ASN A 147 20.08 -17.05 1.81
C ASN A 147 21.21 -17.70 0.98
N THR A 148 20.91 -18.22 -0.21
CA THR A 148 21.92 -18.46 -1.24
C THR A 148 21.95 -17.25 -2.15
N THR A 149 22.72 -16.23 -1.77
CA THR A 149 22.86 -15.05 -2.61
C THR A 149 24.28 -14.52 -2.55
N ALA A 150 24.93 -14.49 -3.71
CA ALA A 150 26.18 -13.79 -3.96
C ALA A 150 26.12 -12.36 -3.40
N HIS A 151 27.26 -11.78 -3.04
CA HIS A 151 27.34 -10.47 -2.38
C HIS A 151 26.60 -9.33 -3.10
N THR A 152 26.33 -9.46 -4.40
CA THR A 152 25.65 -8.45 -5.22
C THR A 152 24.14 -8.60 -5.28
N ARG A 153 23.55 -9.64 -4.66
CA ARG A 153 22.11 -9.91 -4.70
C ARG A 153 21.45 -9.65 -3.35
N LEU A 154 20.33 -8.92 -3.37
CA LEU A 154 19.52 -8.60 -2.19
C LEU A 154 18.05 -8.91 -2.45
N GLU A 155 17.47 -9.77 -1.61
CA GLU A 155 16.04 -10.03 -1.60
C GLU A 155 15.36 -9.23 -0.47
N LEU A 156 14.62 -8.20 -0.87
CA LEU A 156 13.80 -7.40 0.01
C LEU A 156 12.42 -8.05 0.17
N ARG A 157 12.06 -8.30 1.42
CA ARG A 157 10.85 -8.97 1.87
C ARG A 157 9.94 -7.91 2.46
N PHE A 158 8.69 -7.85 1.99
CA PHE A 158 7.74 -6.84 2.39
C PHE A 158 6.50 -7.44 3.03
N SER A 159 5.89 -6.68 3.93
CA SER A 159 4.50 -6.86 4.31
C SER A 159 3.62 -5.83 3.62
N LEU A 160 2.43 -6.23 3.17
CA LEU A 160 1.41 -5.31 2.68
C LEU A 160 0.39 -5.07 3.80
N PHE A 161 0.09 -3.81 4.05
CA PHE A 161 -0.91 -3.35 4.99
C PHE A 161 -2.03 -2.63 4.25
N ILE A 162 -3.27 -3.04 4.51
CA ILE A 162 -4.46 -2.39 3.93
C ILE A 162 -5.40 -2.00 5.06
N TYR A 163 -5.80 -0.73 5.06
CA TYR A 163 -6.66 -0.16 6.10
C TYR A 163 -7.67 0.81 5.50
N TRP A 164 -8.89 0.81 6.02
CA TRP A 164 -9.89 1.82 5.66
C TRP A 164 -10.18 2.75 6.82
N PHE A 165 -10.35 4.01 6.50
CA PHE A 165 -10.70 5.04 7.47
C PHE A 165 -11.72 6.01 6.90
N ASN A 166 -12.40 6.71 7.79
CA ASN A 166 -13.25 7.83 7.41
C ASN A 166 -12.44 9.12 7.40
N PRO A 167 -12.16 9.72 6.21
CA PRO A 167 -11.36 10.95 6.14
C PRO A 167 -12.05 12.15 6.79
N ARG A 168 -13.34 12.07 7.11
CA ARG A 168 -14.12 13.11 7.81
C ARG A 168 -14.22 12.88 9.31
N GLY A 169 -13.59 11.81 9.81
CA GLY A 169 -13.71 11.36 11.19
C GLY A 169 -15.04 10.68 11.50
N ASN A 170 -15.05 9.88 12.57
CA ASN A 170 -16.21 9.11 13.00
C ASN A 170 -17.09 9.93 13.94
N LYS A 171 -17.98 10.78 13.40
CA LYS A 171 -18.99 11.52 14.17
C LYS A 171 -20.34 10.81 14.07
N VAL A 172 -21.10 10.74 15.17
CA VAL A 172 -22.39 10.02 15.28
C VAL A 172 -23.42 10.43 14.21
N LEU A 173 -23.43 11.71 13.83
CA LEU A 173 -24.29 12.27 12.77
C LEU A 173 -23.50 12.66 11.50
N GLY A 174 -22.22 12.28 11.41
CA GLY A 174 -21.36 12.59 10.29
C GLY A 174 -21.63 11.69 9.08
N LYS A 175 -21.44 12.23 7.87
CA LYS A 175 -21.46 11.40 6.65
C LYS A 175 -20.39 10.31 6.76
N GLN A 176 -20.81 9.06 6.66
CA GLN A 176 -19.91 7.92 6.60
C GLN A 176 -19.31 7.83 5.19
N VAL A 177 -18.01 8.09 5.11
CA VAL A 177 -17.21 7.96 3.89
C VAL A 177 -16.06 7.03 4.24
N SER A 178 -15.70 6.12 3.36
CA SER A 178 -14.56 5.23 3.55
C SER A 178 -13.52 5.51 2.47
N MET A 179 -12.25 5.51 2.86
CA MET A 179 -11.10 5.64 1.98
C MET A 179 -10.06 4.59 2.42
N GLY A 180 -9.36 3.98 1.46
CA GLY A 180 -8.40 2.92 1.76
C GLY A 180 -6.95 3.39 1.64
N LEU A 181 -6.08 2.79 2.43
CA LEU A 181 -4.62 2.96 2.41
C LEU A 181 -3.99 1.61 2.06
N MET A 182 -3.01 1.60 1.15
CA MET A 182 -2.16 0.46 0.85
C MET A 182 -0.72 0.85 1.18
N ALA A 183 -0.09 0.12 2.11
CA ALA A 183 1.25 0.43 2.57
C ALA A 183 2.15 -0.80 2.55
N LEU A 184 3.42 -0.65 2.13
CA LEU A 184 4.42 -1.71 2.19
C LEU A 184 5.48 -1.38 3.25
N ASN A 185 5.84 -2.36 4.07
CA ASN A 185 6.90 -2.23 5.08
C ASN A 185 8.00 -3.27 4.83
N CYS A 186 9.25 -2.84 4.81
CA CYS A 186 10.40 -3.73 4.58
C CYS A 186 10.70 -4.54 5.85
N LEU A 187 10.55 -5.86 5.77
CA LEU A 187 10.77 -6.80 6.87
C LEU A 187 12.24 -7.14 7.08
N ASN A 188 13.12 -6.77 6.15
CA ASN A 188 14.57 -6.91 6.30
C ASN A 188 15.16 -5.91 7.30
N LEU A 189 14.47 -4.79 7.56
CA LEU A 189 14.88 -3.85 8.59
C LEU A 189 14.72 -4.46 9.99
N PRO A 190 15.46 -4.00 11.01
CA PRO A 190 15.22 -4.39 12.39
C PRO A 190 13.85 -3.88 12.90
N PRO A 191 13.20 -4.55 13.89
CA PRO A 191 11.88 -4.18 14.39
C PRO A 191 11.69 -2.71 14.74
N ARG A 192 12.75 -2.07 15.27
CA ARG A 192 12.75 -0.64 15.62
C ARG A 192 12.55 0.30 14.42
N LEU A 193 12.86 -0.15 13.19
CA LEU A 193 12.81 0.64 11.95
C LEU A 193 11.65 0.24 11.02
N ARG A 194 11.24 -1.04 10.98
CA ARG A 194 10.29 -1.59 9.98
C ARG A 194 9.02 -0.78 9.76
N PHE A 195 8.46 -0.24 10.83
CA PHE A 195 7.16 0.47 10.82
C PHE A 195 7.29 1.97 11.07
N GLN A 196 8.52 2.50 11.00
CA GLN A 196 8.69 3.95 11.02
C GLN A 196 8.13 4.52 9.72
N GLN A 197 7.33 5.57 9.85
CA GLN A 197 6.63 6.18 8.71
C GLN A 197 7.58 6.61 7.59
N VAL A 198 8.82 6.99 7.93
CA VAL A 198 9.87 7.36 6.96
C VAL A 198 10.25 6.19 6.05
N TYR A 199 10.14 4.94 6.52
CA TYR A 199 10.49 3.73 5.78
C TYR A 199 9.27 2.93 5.30
N THR A 200 8.07 3.48 5.45
CA THR A 200 6.83 2.88 4.94
C THR A 200 6.54 3.42 3.53
N CYS A 201 6.43 2.54 2.55
CA CYS A 201 5.98 2.89 1.21
C CYS A 201 4.47 3.10 1.22
N LEU A 202 3.98 4.26 0.79
CA LEU A 202 2.55 4.49 0.57
C LEU A 202 2.17 4.00 -0.83
N ALA A 203 2.12 2.68 -0.99
CA ALA A 203 1.88 2.02 -2.27
C ALA A 203 0.59 2.49 -2.98
N GLY A 204 -0.44 2.87 -2.22
CA GLY A 204 -1.57 3.59 -2.81
C GLY A 204 -2.68 4.02 -1.87
N VAL A 205 -3.62 4.78 -2.44
CA VAL A 205 -4.79 5.36 -1.78
C VAL A 205 -6.04 5.01 -2.60
N ILE A 206 -6.90 4.19 -2.02
CA ILE A 206 -8.17 3.75 -2.63
C ILE A 206 -9.20 4.87 -2.42
N PRO A 207 -9.87 5.35 -3.47
CA PRO A 207 -10.71 6.53 -3.38
C PRO A 207 -12.00 6.30 -2.57
N PRO A 208 -12.57 7.38 -2.01
CA PRO A 208 -13.94 7.39 -1.49
C PRO A 208 -14.99 7.17 -2.60
N PRO A 209 -16.26 6.85 -2.29
CA PRO A 209 -16.91 7.01 -0.98
C PRO A 209 -17.08 5.75 -0.15
N LYS A 210 -16.89 4.57 -0.73
CA LYS A 210 -17.15 3.29 -0.07
C LYS A 210 -15.85 2.51 0.10
N LYS A 211 -15.95 1.40 0.80
CA LYS A 211 -14.92 0.36 0.83
C LYS A 211 -15.20 -0.62 -0.31
N PRO A 212 -14.21 -1.11 -1.07
CA PRO A 212 -14.41 -2.23 -1.98
C PRO A 212 -14.95 -3.45 -1.23
N ASP A 213 -15.68 -4.30 -1.92
CA ASP A 213 -16.11 -5.61 -1.43
C ASP A 213 -15.14 -6.72 -1.86
N MET A 214 -15.48 -7.98 -1.59
CA MET A 214 -14.65 -9.15 -1.91
C MET A 214 -14.36 -9.30 -3.42
N VAL A 215 -15.21 -8.76 -4.28
CA VAL A 215 -15.09 -8.92 -5.74
C VAL A 215 -14.36 -7.74 -6.34
N THR A 216 -14.68 -6.53 -5.87
CA THR A 216 -14.18 -5.27 -6.42
C THR A 216 -12.81 -4.86 -5.86
N ILE A 217 -12.37 -5.47 -4.75
CA ILE A 217 -11.03 -5.24 -4.18
C ILE A 217 -9.92 -5.66 -5.14
N ASP A 218 -10.13 -6.71 -5.94
CA ASP A 218 -9.13 -7.17 -6.90
C ASP A 218 -8.83 -6.10 -7.95
N HIS A 219 -9.85 -5.35 -8.39
CA HIS A 219 -9.66 -4.26 -9.36
C HIS A 219 -8.67 -3.20 -8.84
N VAL A 220 -8.75 -2.81 -7.57
CA VAL A 220 -7.87 -1.77 -7.00
C VAL A 220 -6.50 -2.30 -6.61
N LEU A 221 -6.37 -3.60 -6.34
CA LEU A 221 -5.10 -4.23 -6.01
C LEU A 221 -4.29 -4.62 -7.24
N GLN A 222 -4.96 -4.87 -8.37
CA GLN A 222 -4.34 -5.35 -9.60
C GLN A 222 -3.10 -4.52 -10.02
N PRO A 223 -3.13 -3.17 -10.03
CA PRO A 223 -1.95 -2.38 -10.41
C PRO A 223 -0.75 -2.60 -9.48
N LEU A 224 -0.98 -2.65 -8.17
CA LEU A 224 0.07 -2.91 -7.19
C LEU A 224 0.62 -4.33 -7.33
N ILE A 225 -0.25 -5.32 -7.53
CA ILE A 225 0.15 -6.72 -7.74
C ILE A 225 1.01 -6.83 -9.00
N SER A 226 0.63 -6.17 -10.11
CA SER A 226 1.44 -6.11 -11.33
C SER A 226 2.85 -5.57 -11.06
N GLN A 227 2.97 -4.43 -10.37
CA GLN A 227 4.28 -3.88 -10.00
C GLN A 227 5.10 -4.86 -9.15
N LEU A 228 4.49 -5.50 -8.16
CA LEU A 228 5.17 -6.48 -7.30
C LEU A 228 5.64 -7.71 -8.08
N LEU A 229 4.84 -8.21 -9.04
CA LEU A 229 5.20 -9.34 -9.90
C LEU A 229 6.38 -9.02 -10.81
N GLU A 230 6.44 -7.79 -11.34
CA GLU A 230 7.60 -7.33 -12.13
C GLU A 230 8.85 -7.23 -11.24
N LEU A 231 8.75 -6.58 -10.07
CA LEU A 231 9.87 -6.42 -9.14
C LEU A 231 10.36 -7.75 -8.54
N ASN A 232 9.51 -8.79 -8.57
CA ASN A 232 9.87 -10.14 -8.17
C ASN A 232 10.83 -10.82 -9.17
N GLN A 233 10.90 -10.36 -10.43
CA GLN A 233 11.85 -10.85 -11.45
C GLN A 233 13.28 -10.31 -11.25
N GLY A 234 13.41 -9.25 -10.47
CA GLY A 234 14.69 -8.64 -10.13
C GLY A 234 15.06 -7.47 -11.04
N PHE A 235 15.77 -6.50 -10.47
CA PHE A 235 16.25 -5.32 -11.17
C PHE A 235 17.53 -4.79 -10.51
N THR A 236 18.25 -3.90 -11.18
CA THR A 236 19.52 -3.38 -10.65
C THR A 236 19.37 -1.93 -10.20
N ILE A 237 19.85 -1.62 -9.00
CA ILE A 237 19.91 -0.26 -8.45
C ILE A 237 21.34 0.00 -7.99
N ALA A 238 21.94 1.12 -8.36
CA ALA A 238 23.18 1.58 -7.75
C ALA A 238 22.88 2.09 -6.32
N THR A 239 23.66 1.63 -5.35
CA THR A 239 23.55 2.02 -3.94
C THR A 239 24.87 2.62 -3.46
N PRO A 240 24.91 3.30 -2.30
CA PRO A 240 26.16 3.83 -1.76
C PRO A 240 27.21 2.75 -1.50
N ILE A 241 26.78 1.54 -1.09
CA ILE A 241 27.67 0.39 -0.85
C ILE A 241 28.05 -0.31 -2.16
N TYR A 242 27.13 -0.35 -3.14
CA TYR A 242 27.32 -1.01 -4.43
C TYR A 242 27.15 -0.01 -5.60
N PRO A 243 28.16 0.84 -5.88
CA PRO A 243 28.06 1.90 -6.89
C PRO A 243 27.93 1.36 -8.33
N HIS A 244 28.37 0.13 -8.57
CA HIS A 244 28.22 -0.55 -9.86
C HIS A 244 26.86 -1.26 -10.02
N GLY A 245 25.98 -1.15 -9.03
CA GLY A 245 24.67 -1.79 -9.02
C GLY A 245 24.62 -3.02 -8.10
N ARG A 246 23.53 -3.10 -7.35
CA ARG A 246 23.08 -4.27 -6.59
C ARG A 246 21.82 -4.83 -7.25
N GLN A 247 21.76 -6.15 -7.40
CA GLN A 247 20.58 -6.83 -7.92
C GLN A 247 19.55 -6.97 -6.79
N ILE A 248 18.41 -6.29 -6.93
CA ILE A 248 17.33 -6.24 -5.95
C ILE A 248 16.17 -7.11 -6.44
N PHE A 249 15.61 -7.92 -5.54
CA PHE A 249 14.38 -8.68 -5.76
C PHE A 249 13.37 -8.33 -4.67
N VAL A 250 12.10 -8.20 -5.04
CA VAL A 250 11.01 -7.93 -4.09
C VAL A 250 10.19 -9.18 -3.86
N ARG A 251 9.96 -9.54 -2.60
CA ARG A 251 9.10 -10.64 -2.16
C ARG A 251 8.01 -10.09 -1.25
N LEU A 252 6.74 -10.29 -1.60
CA LEU A 252 5.64 -10.03 -0.68
C LEU A 252 5.44 -11.26 0.21
N VAL A 253 5.71 -11.14 1.51
CA VAL A 253 5.77 -12.29 2.43
C VAL A 253 4.58 -12.36 3.37
N SER A 254 4.11 -11.21 3.82
CA SER A 254 3.04 -11.16 4.80
C SER A 254 2.07 -10.04 4.53
N LEU A 255 0.95 -10.14 5.21
CA LEU A 255 -0.21 -9.37 4.88
C LEU A 255 -0.85 -8.95 6.20
N LEU A 256 -0.55 -7.73 6.59
CA LEU A 256 -0.91 -7.14 7.87
C LEU A 256 -2.22 -6.43 7.70
N ARG A 257 -3.18 -6.72 8.57
CA ARG A 257 -4.56 -6.34 8.32
C ARG A 257 -5.35 -6.29 9.60
N ASP A 258 -6.31 -5.35 9.65
CA ASP A 258 -7.42 -5.48 10.59
C ASP A 258 -8.37 -6.61 10.12
N ILE A 259 -9.27 -7.02 11.01
CA ILE A 259 -10.19 -8.14 10.74
C ILE A 259 -11.03 -7.86 9.50
N GLU A 260 -11.46 -6.60 9.30
CA GLU A 260 -12.30 -6.22 8.18
C GLU A 260 -11.56 -6.33 6.83
N ALA A 261 -10.28 -5.97 6.80
CA ALA A 261 -9.41 -6.13 5.64
C ALA A 261 -9.15 -7.59 5.31
N ASN A 262 -9.03 -8.43 6.33
CA ASN A 262 -8.64 -9.82 6.17
C ASN A 262 -9.67 -10.59 5.35
N HIS A 263 -10.95 -10.30 5.55
CA HIS A 263 -12.00 -10.92 4.75
C HIS A 263 -11.81 -10.59 3.28
N LYS A 264 -11.78 -9.30 2.96
CA LYS A 264 -11.79 -8.79 1.59
C LYS A 264 -10.60 -9.23 0.77
N VAL A 265 -9.41 -9.09 1.32
CA VAL A 265 -8.20 -9.19 0.50
C VAL A 265 -7.56 -10.58 0.58
N SER A 266 -7.84 -11.40 1.60
CA SER A 266 -7.32 -12.78 1.66
C SER A 266 -8.35 -13.85 1.32
N GLY A 267 -9.56 -13.45 0.93
CA GLY A 267 -10.64 -14.40 0.66
C GLY A 267 -11.19 -15.09 1.92
N PHE A 268 -10.92 -14.57 3.12
CA PHE A 268 -11.48 -15.14 4.35
C PHE A 268 -12.98 -14.82 4.44
N MET A 269 -13.76 -15.78 4.93
CA MET A 269 -15.19 -15.60 5.17
C MET A 269 -15.42 -14.64 6.35
N SER A 270 -16.47 -13.82 6.26
CA SER A 270 -16.86 -12.81 7.28
C SER A 270 -16.85 -13.34 8.71
N HIS A 271 -16.65 -12.48 9.71
CA HIS A 271 -16.83 -12.80 11.14
C HIS A 271 -18.18 -13.47 11.48
N SER A 272 -19.22 -13.24 10.67
CA SER A 272 -20.55 -13.82 10.81
C SER A 272 -20.75 -15.12 10.01
N ALA A 273 -19.69 -15.63 9.38
CA ALA A 273 -19.76 -16.82 8.56
C ALA A 273 -19.82 -18.09 9.42
N LYS A 274 -20.59 -19.08 8.95
CA LYS A 274 -20.64 -20.40 9.60
C LYS A 274 -19.28 -21.09 9.64
N GLN A 275 -18.37 -20.80 8.71
CA GLN A 275 -17.00 -21.27 8.73
C GLN A 275 -16.09 -20.08 8.98
N PHE A 276 -15.43 -20.05 10.15
CA PHE A 276 -14.64 -18.92 10.63
C PHE A 276 -13.15 -19.02 10.28
N CYS A 277 -12.76 -20.08 9.59
CA CYS A 277 -11.37 -20.50 9.42
C CYS A 277 -11.14 -20.90 7.96
N SER A 278 -10.15 -20.32 7.29
CA SER A 278 -9.86 -20.66 5.89
C SER A 278 -9.15 -22.01 5.73
N TRP A 279 -8.49 -22.47 6.79
CA TRP A 279 -7.75 -23.74 6.79
C TRP A 279 -8.56 -24.92 7.28
N CYS A 280 -9.47 -24.69 8.22
CA CYS A 280 -10.25 -25.73 8.86
C CYS A 280 -11.69 -25.69 8.36
N LYS A 281 -12.25 -26.85 8.03
CA LYS A 281 -13.62 -26.97 7.50
C LYS A 281 -14.71 -26.94 8.60
N ILE A 282 -14.30 -26.63 9.83
CA ILE A 282 -15.13 -26.67 11.04
C ILE A 282 -16.08 -25.48 11.05
N LYS A 283 -17.33 -25.74 11.44
CA LYS A 283 -18.32 -24.69 11.58
C LYS A 283 -18.29 -24.06 12.98
N ASP A 284 -18.83 -22.85 13.11
CA ASP A 284 -18.82 -22.09 14.36
C ASP A 284 -19.57 -22.82 15.50
N ASP A 285 -20.63 -23.56 15.18
CA ASP A 285 -21.36 -24.43 16.11
C ASP A 285 -20.55 -25.65 16.59
N GLU A 286 -19.54 -26.06 15.81
CA GLU A 286 -18.62 -27.16 16.11
C GLU A 286 -17.31 -26.67 16.73
N ARG A 287 -17.19 -25.37 17.05
CA ARG A 287 -15.95 -24.76 17.55
C ARG A 287 -15.38 -25.44 18.81
N ARG A 288 -16.24 -26.00 19.65
CA ARG A 288 -15.84 -26.74 20.87
C ARG A 288 -15.15 -28.07 20.58
N GLU A 289 -15.27 -28.57 19.35
CA GLU A 289 -14.66 -29.83 18.91
C GLU A 289 -13.24 -29.64 18.37
N LEU A 290 -12.74 -28.40 18.30
CA LEU A 290 -11.37 -28.09 17.92
C LEU A 290 -10.38 -28.80 18.84
N LYS A 291 -9.52 -29.63 18.24
CA LYS A 291 -8.37 -30.23 18.90
C LYS A 291 -7.09 -29.66 18.29
N LEU A 292 -6.04 -29.55 19.09
CA LEU A 292 -4.71 -29.20 18.57
C LEU A 292 -4.31 -30.25 17.52
N GLY A 293 -4.11 -29.79 16.29
CA GLY A 293 -3.58 -30.64 15.21
C GLY A 293 -2.15 -31.06 15.52
N LYS A 294 -1.71 -32.19 14.96
CA LYS A 294 -0.28 -32.53 14.97
C LYS A 294 0.48 -31.46 14.20
N LEU A 295 1.58 -30.96 14.78
CA LEU A 295 2.54 -30.12 14.07
C LEU A 295 2.96 -30.88 12.81
N ARG A 296 2.85 -30.24 11.64
CA ARG A 296 3.40 -30.79 10.41
C ARG A 296 4.92 -30.69 10.53
N ASN A 297 5.58 -31.84 10.57
CA ASN A 297 7.03 -31.92 10.39
C ASN A 297 7.40 -31.48 8.98
#